data_AF-A0A2Z6QLE7-F1
#
_entry.id   AF-A0A2Z6QLE7-F1
#
_cell.length_a   1.000
_cell.length_b   1.000
_cell.length_c   1.000
_cell.angle_alpha   90.00
_cell.angle_beta   90.00
_cell.angle_gamma   90.00
#
_symmetry.space_group_name_H-M   'P 1'
#
loop_
_entity.id
_entity.type
_entity.pdbx_description
1 polymer ?
#
loop_
_entity_poly.entity_id
_entity_poly.type
_entity_poly.pdbx_seq_one_letter_code
_entity_poly.pdbx_strand_id
1 'polypeptide(L)'
;MMSATPLLQQRFEEQAEQYILNANNVLERGDDINAIELQIERLTILVSIRLEQRIEFLNQDTRKTFGCSTSTIMRRKYENNIPDTIPPYSNLTNDELDEIIKLIKRENNFFGLQMIMGSLRSKGYRIPRQRVKESIRRIDAMGLVMRWSSIIPRRVYHVAGPNALWHLDGNHKLIRWKFVIHAAIDGYSRLITFIQCSGNNKASTVFQYFKEGIDNFGVPSRVRADRGGENVLVKQFMNEYRGEGRGSFIAGRSVHNQRIERLWVDLLKDVIKTYTPIFIYLEDKHGMDINNSFYLFCLHYVFLPRINQTLSQWKTSWNNHRIRTASNQTPLQMYIKGMIESGFRGMEDESINPNEYGIDWQGPTPNENDSDSTVIVNEVYNVLTQNQMNMLRAMVNPLELDEEGYGINVYRKTINVVAQILRNQ
;
A
#
# COMPACT_ATOMS: atom_id res chain seq x y z
N MET A 1 56.69 29.03 6.07
CA MET A 1 56.70 27.71 6.73
C MET A 1 56.15 26.70 5.74
N MET A 2 56.99 25.77 5.29
CA MET A 2 56.67 24.78 4.26
C MET A 2 55.49 23.91 4.68
N SER A 3 54.59 23.64 3.73
CA SER A 3 53.34 22.89 3.89
C SER A 3 53.62 21.44 4.28
N ALA A 4 52.93 20.94 5.31
CA ALA A 4 52.96 19.53 5.71
C ALA A 4 52.09 18.61 4.82
N THR A 5 51.47 19.16 3.77
CA THR A 5 50.54 18.48 2.86
C THR A 5 51.18 17.50 1.86
N PRO A 6 52.40 17.73 1.31
CA PRO A 6 52.98 16.82 0.31
C PRO A 6 53.36 15.44 0.88
N LEU A 7 53.81 15.39 2.14
CA LEU A 7 54.33 14.16 2.77
C LEU A 7 53.22 13.12 3.06
N LEU A 8 52.00 13.58 3.31
CA LEU A 8 50.83 12.73 3.59
C LEU A 8 50.19 12.22 2.30
N GLN A 9 50.20 13.04 1.25
CA GLN A 9 49.76 12.63 -0.09
C GLN A 9 50.71 11.59 -0.67
N GLN A 10 52.03 11.83 -0.59
CA GLN A 10 53.05 10.92 -1.09
C GLN A 10 53.05 9.57 -0.35
N ARG A 11 52.92 9.57 0.99
CA ARG A 11 52.75 8.31 1.78
C ARG A 11 51.46 7.56 1.45
N PHE A 12 50.41 8.28 1.07
CA PHE A 12 49.13 7.68 0.70
C PHE A 12 49.18 7.09 -0.72
N GLU A 13 49.86 7.77 -1.65
CA GLU A 13 50.13 7.28 -3.00
C GLU A 13 51.03 6.04 -2.96
N GLU A 14 52.10 6.04 -2.16
CA GLU A 14 52.96 4.86 -1.93
C GLU A 14 52.17 3.68 -1.32
N GLN A 15 51.28 3.92 -0.36
CA GLN A 15 50.42 2.87 0.19
C GLN A 15 49.39 2.36 -0.82
N ALA A 16 48.78 3.24 -1.60
CA ALA A 16 47.81 2.88 -2.62
C ALA A 16 48.46 2.06 -3.75
N GLU A 17 49.66 2.44 -4.19
CA GLU A 17 50.47 1.67 -5.14
C GLU A 17 50.85 0.31 -4.57
N GLN A 18 51.23 0.22 -3.29
CA GLN A 18 51.51 -1.06 -2.64
C GLN A 18 50.27 -1.97 -2.58
N TYR A 19 49.08 -1.40 -2.34
CA TYR A 19 47.81 -2.15 -2.35
C TYR A 19 47.41 -2.60 -3.76
N ILE A 20 47.62 -1.76 -4.77
CA ILE A 20 47.37 -2.10 -6.18
C ILE A 20 48.35 -3.19 -6.66
N LEU A 21 49.63 -3.09 -6.29
CA LEU A 21 50.64 -4.10 -6.61
C LEU A 21 50.33 -5.46 -5.96
N ASN A 22 49.88 -5.44 -4.69
CA ASN A 22 49.43 -6.64 -4.01
C ASN A 22 48.15 -7.23 -4.63
N ALA A 23 47.22 -6.39 -5.09
CA ALA A 23 46.01 -6.84 -5.80
C ALA A 23 46.36 -7.45 -7.18
N ASN A 24 47.28 -6.85 -7.92
CA ASN A 24 47.77 -7.38 -9.20
C ASN A 24 48.52 -8.71 -9.02
N ASN A 25 49.34 -8.85 -7.98
CA ASN A 25 50.02 -10.10 -7.64
C ASN A 25 49.05 -11.22 -7.23
N VAL A 26 47.86 -10.88 -6.71
CA VAL A 26 46.78 -11.82 -6.40
C VAL A 26 45.99 -12.19 -7.66
N LEU A 27 45.75 -11.22 -8.56
CA LEU A 27 45.14 -11.45 -9.88
C LEU A 27 45.99 -12.37 -10.77
N GLU A 28 47.33 -12.21 -10.76
CA GLU A 28 48.26 -13.09 -11.50
C GLU A 28 48.34 -14.51 -10.93
N ARG A 29 47.97 -14.72 -9.65
CA ARG A 29 47.95 -16.05 -9.00
C ARG A 29 46.63 -16.82 -9.20
N GLY A 30 45.60 -16.18 -9.76
CA GLY A 30 44.38 -16.85 -10.19
C GLY A 30 43.45 -17.35 -9.08
N ASP A 31 43.55 -16.81 -7.85
CA ASP A 31 42.76 -17.27 -6.70
C ASP A 31 41.61 -16.30 -6.32
N ASP A 32 40.39 -16.88 -6.33
CA ASP A 32 39.12 -16.46 -5.73
C ASP A 32 38.58 -15.04 -6.05
N ILE A 33 37.67 -15.00 -7.03
CA ILE A 33 36.88 -13.82 -7.45
C ILE A 33 36.21 -13.10 -6.26
N ASN A 34 35.81 -13.83 -5.20
CA ASN A 34 35.17 -13.24 -4.02
C ASN A 34 36.13 -12.39 -3.18
N ALA A 35 37.42 -12.74 -3.13
CA ALA A 35 38.43 -11.98 -2.41
C ALA A 35 38.74 -10.66 -3.12
N ILE A 36 38.67 -10.67 -4.46
CA ILE A 36 38.85 -9.50 -5.33
C ILE A 36 37.65 -8.55 -5.21
N GLU A 37 36.41 -9.05 -5.26
CA GLU A 37 35.21 -8.24 -5.02
C GLU A 37 35.26 -7.56 -3.64
N LEU A 38 35.65 -8.29 -2.60
CA LEU A 38 35.76 -7.76 -1.25
C LEU A 38 36.85 -6.68 -1.09
N GLN A 39 37.94 -6.76 -1.86
CA GLN A 39 38.98 -5.72 -1.87
C GLN A 39 38.57 -4.49 -2.68
N ILE A 40 37.91 -4.67 -3.82
CA ILE A 40 37.33 -3.57 -4.62
C ILE A 40 36.25 -2.83 -3.82
N GLU A 41 35.40 -3.56 -3.09
CA GLU A 41 34.36 -2.99 -2.25
C GLU A 41 34.96 -2.17 -1.09
N ARG A 42 36.03 -2.66 -0.46
CA ARG A 42 36.77 -1.92 0.59
C ARG A 42 37.45 -0.66 0.07
N LEU A 43 38.06 -0.71 -1.11
CA LEU A 43 38.65 0.47 -1.78
C LEU A 43 37.56 1.48 -2.14
N THR A 44 36.42 1.02 -2.64
CA THR A 44 35.25 1.87 -2.96
C THR A 44 34.69 2.55 -1.71
N ILE A 45 34.64 1.85 -0.58
CA ILE A 45 34.23 2.39 0.72
C ILE A 45 35.22 3.47 1.20
N LEU A 46 36.53 3.24 1.09
CA LEU A 46 37.56 4.21 1.49
C LEU A 46 37.54 5.48 0.61
N VAL A 47 37.35 5.31 -0.69
CA VAL A 47 37.18 6.42 -1.65
C VAL A 47 35.89 7.20 -1.35
N SER A 48 34.79 6.50 -1.04
CA SER A 48 33.50 7.11 -0.69
C SER A 48 33.54 7.89 0.64
N ILE A 49 34.38 7.46 1.59
CA ILE A 49 34.60 8.15 2.87
C ILE A 49 35.44 9.43 2.67
N ARG A 50 36.41 9.42 1.74
CA ARG A 50 37.28 10.58 1.47
C ARG A 50 36.59 11.67 0.64
N LEU A 51 35.51 11.35 -0.08
CA LEU A 51 34.79 12.28 -0.96
C LEU A 51 33.67 13.10 -0.30
N GLU A 52 33.43 12.97 1.01
CA GLU A 52 32.39 13.66 1.81
C GLU A 52 31.28 14.42 1.07
N GLN A 53 30.03 13.93 1.16
CA GLN A 53 28.93 14.66 1.80
C GLN A 53 27.87 13.65 2.31
N ARG A 54 27.48 13.77 3.59
CA ARG A 54 26.35 13.07 4.29
C ARG A 54 26.68 11.81 5.11
N ILE A 55 27.37 12.01 6.24
CA ILE A 55 27.27 11.14 7.42
C ILE A 55 26.13 11.63 8.36
N GLU A 56 24.95 11.94 7.82
CA GLU A 56 23.75 12.24 8.65
C GLU A 56 22.77 11.06 8.75
N PHE A 57 23.01 9.97 8.01
CA PHE A 57 22.07 8.85 7.89
C PHE A 57 22.34 7.64 8.80
N LEU A 58 23.41 7.67 9.60
CA LEU A 58 23.76 6.54 10.46
C LEU A 58 22.92 6.56 11.74
N ASN A 59 21.82 5.81 11.76
CA ASN A 59 21.30 5.20 13.00
C ASN A 59 20.39 3.99 12.77
N GLN A 60 19.84 3.76 11.57
CA GLN A 60 19.05 2.54 11.30
C GLN A 60 19.45 1.78 10.03
N ASP A 61 20.06 2.41 9.02
CA ASP A 61 20.43 1.73 7.76
C ASP A 61 21.91 1.27 7.67
N THR A 62 22.74 1.59 8.67
CA THR A 62 24.20 1.34 8.63
C THR A 62 24.58 -0.11 8.35
N ARG A 63 23.84 -1.06 8.91
CA ARG A 63 24.09 -2.49 8.76
C ARG A 63 23.70 -3.01 7.37
N LYS A 64 22.68 -2.42 6.75
CA LYS A 64 22.22 -2.73 5.39
C LYS A 64 23.10 -2.08 4.34
N THR A 65 23.53 -0.84 4.57
CA THR A 65 24.32 -0.06 3.61
C THR A 65 25.79 -0.41 3.66
N PHE A 66 26.36 -0.73 4.83
CA PHE A 66 27.80 -0.94 5.01
C PHE A 66 28.17 -2.33 5.55
N GLY A 67 27.20 -3.24 5.69
CA GLY A 67 27.43 -4.61 6.15
C GLY A 67 27.99 -4.75 7.58
N CYS A 68 28.09 -3.65 8.35
CA CYS A 68 28.73 -3.63 9.66
C CYS A 68 27.96 -2.78 10.68
N SER A 69 28.29 -2.95 11.96
CA SER A 69 27.67 -2.15 13.03
C SER A 69 28.22 -0.72 13.04
N THR A 70 27.40 0.22 13.51
CA THR A 70 27.80 1.61 13.77
C THR A 70 29.04 1.70 14.66
N SER A 71 29.15 0.81 15.66
CA SER A 71 30.32 0.72 16.54
C SER A 71 31.61 0.35 15.79
N THR A 72 31.53 -0.56 14.81
CA THR A 72 32.70 -0.91 13.98
C THR A 72 33.16 0.27 13.13
N ILE A 73 32.23 1.06 12.60
CA ILE A 73 32.55 2.27 11.81
C ILE A 73 33.22 3.33 12.70
N MET A 74 32.64 3.60 13.88
CA MET A 74 33.21 4.58 14.82
C MET A 74 34.59 4.14 15.32
N ARG A 75 34.77 2.84 15.61
CA ARG A 75 36.08 2.29 16.01
C ARG A 75 37.11 2.45 14.90
N ARG A 76 36.77 2.09 13.65
CA ARG A 76 37.68 2.26 12.50
C ARG A 76 38.01 3.72 12.22
N LYS A 77 37.04 4.62 12.41
CA LYS A 77 37.23 6.07 12.26
C LYS A 77 38.31 6.58 13.24
N TYR A 78 38.24 6.14 14.49
CA TYR A 78 39.21 6.44 15.52
C TYR A 78 40.58 5.80 15.24
N GLU A 79 40.62 4.50 14.91
CA GLU A 79 41.85 3.77 14.58
C GLU A 79 42.61 4.39 13.38
N ASN A 80 41.91 5.04 12.45
CA ASN A 80 42.48 5.64 11.25
C ASN A 80 42.59 7.18 11.30
N ASN A 81 42.42 7.80 12.48
CA ASN A 81 42.53 9.27 12.67
C ASN A 81 41.65 10.10 11.72
N ILE A 82 40.48 9.59 11.34
CA ILE A 82 39.56 10.31 10.44
C ILE A 82 38.78 11.34 11.28
N PRO A 83 38.88 12.64 11.00
CA PRO A 83 38.26 13.69 11.82
C PRO A 83 36.72 13.61 11.80
N ASP A 84 36.10 13.99 12.92
CA ASP A 84 34.66 14.23 12.97
C ASP A 84 34.34 15.54 12.27
N THR A 85 33.71 15.44 11.09
CA THR A 85 33.23 16.59 10.31
C THR A 85 31.85 17.08 10.74
N ILE A 86 31.32 16.48 11.80
CA ILE A 86 30.06 16.88 12.40
C ILE A 86 30.29 18.09 13.31
N PRO A 87 29.73 19.27 13.00
CA PRO A 87 29.89 20.43 13.86
C PRO A 87 29.26 20.18 15.24
N PRO A 88 29.84 20.75 16.32
CA PRO A 88 29.27 20.64 17.65
C PRO A 88 27.86 21.24 17.72
N TYR A 89 27.10 20.88 18.75
CA TYR A 89 25.80 21.50 18.97
C TYR A 89 25.95 23.02 19.15
N SER A 90 25.07 23.79 18.52
CA SER A 90 25.08 25.25 18.60
C SER A 90 24.77 25.70 20.03
N ASN A 91 25.57 26.64 20.53
CA ASN A 91 25.40 27.21 21.86
C ASN A 91 24.40 28.37 21.84
N LEU A 92 23.11 28.05 21.74
CA LEU A 92 22.02 29.03 21.87
C LEU A 92 21.42 28.97 23.27
N THR A 93 21.03 30.13 23.81
CA THR A 93 20.16 30.21 24.98
C THR A 93 18.74 29.71 24.65
N ASN A 94 17.92 29.49 25.68
CA ASN A 94 16.54 29.07 25.46
C ASN A 94 15.71 30.19 24.81
N ASP A 95 15.92 31.45 25.18
CA ASP A 95 15.16 32.58 24.63
C ASP A 95 15.49 32.83 23.15
N GLU A 96 16.77 32.75 22.78
CA GLU A 96 17.21 32.85 21.38
C GLU A 96 16.65 31.71 20.53
N LEU A 97 16.69 30.47 21.04
CA LEU A 97 16.09 29.32 20.37
C LEU A 97 14.58 29.50 20.22
N ASP A 98 13.93 30.07 21.22
CA ASP A 98 12.48 30.25 21.22
C ASP A 98 12.05 31.27 20.16
N GLU A 99 12.78 32.39 20.02
CA GLU A 99 12.52 33.40 18.98
C GLU A 99 12.76 32.86 17.56
N ILE A 100 13.82 32.08 17.35
CA ILE A 100 14.10 31.46 16.04
C ILE A 100 12.96 30.51 15.65
N ILE A 101 12.48 29.68 16.58
CA ILE A 101 11.38 28.74 16.31
C ILE A 101 10.04 29.46 16.13
N LYS A 102 9.77 30.55 16.86
CA LYS A 102 8.60 31.41 16.62
C LYS A 102 8.59 31.96 15.20
N LEU A 103 9.74 32.42 14.70
CA LEU A 103 9.86 32.95 13.35
C LEU A 103 9.63 31.87 12.28
N ILE A 104 10.24 30.69 12.45
CA ILE A 104 9.99 29.53 11.57
C ILE A 104 8.50 29.15 11.53
N LYS A 105 7.83 29.18 12.69
CA LYS A 105 6.40 28.88 12.76
C LYS A 105 5.52 29.95 12.13
N ARG A 106 5.86 31.24 12.26
CA ARG A 106 5.12 32.32 11.58
C ARG A 106 5.16 32.17 10.06
N GLU A 107 6.29 31.75 9.51
CA GLU A 107 6.44 31.47 8.09
C GLU A 107 5.72 30.18 7.68
N ASN A 108 5.62 29.19 8.58
CA ASN A 108 5.03 27.88 8.31
C ASN A 108 4.31 27.30 9.54
N ASN A 109 3.05 27.69 9.75
CA ASN A 109 2.25 27.34 10.94
C ASN A 109 2.11 25.82 11.17
N PHE A 110 2.23 25.00 10.13
CA PHE A 110 2.03 23.54 10.20
C PHE A 110 3.30 22.72 10.44
N PHE A 111 4.48 23.34 10.56
CA PHE A 111 5.73 22.59 10.74
C PHE A 111 5.73 21.81 12.07
N GLY A 112 5.88 20.50 11.95
CA GLY A 112 6.12 19.58 13.08
C GLY A 112 7.59 19.56 13.50
N LEU A 113 7.89 18.85 14.60
CA LEU A 113 9.24 18.78 15.19
C LEU A 113 10.35 18.44 14.18
N GLN A 114 10.12 17.49 13.26
CA GLN A 114 11.13 17.12 12.25
C GLN A 114 11.39 18.24 11.24
N MET A 115 10.34 18.93 10.79
CA MET A 115 10.44 20.06 9.87
C MET A 115 11.12 21.26 10.53
N ILE A 116 10.82 21.53 11.81
CA ILE A 116 11.50 22.57 12.59
C ILE A 116 12.98 22.22 12.77
N MET A 117 13.31 20.97 13.09
CA MET A 117 14.70 20.52 13.17
C MET A 117 15.43 20.63 11.81
N GLY A 118 14.75 20.31 10.71
CA GLY A 118 15.28 20.49 9.36
C GLY A 118 15.53 21.97 9.01
N SER A 119 14.60 22.86 9.37
CA SER A 119 14.72 24.30 9.16
C SER A 119 15.83 24.93 10.02
N LEU A 120 15.99 24.47 11.27
CA LEU A 120 17.12 24.87 12.11
C LEU A 120 18.46 24.44 11.48
N ARG A 121 18.54 23.20 10.98
CA ARG A 121 19.74 22.71 10.28
C ARG A 121 20.03 23.48 9.00
N SER A 122 19.02 23.80 8.19
CA SER A 122 19.20 24.59 6.96
C SER A 122 19.68 26.01 7.26
N LYS A 123 19.36 26.54 8.45
CA LYS A 123 19.84 27.83 8.96
C LYS A 123 21.18 27.72 9.72
N GLY A 124 21.83 26.55 9.71
CA GLY A 124 23.14 26.33 10.34
C GLY A 124 23.11 25.97 11.83
N TYR A 125 21.93 25.81 12.43
CA TYR A 125 21.79 25.47 13.84
C TYR A 125 21.65 23.96 14.06
N ARG A 126 22.59 23.38 14.81
CA ARG A 126 22.52 22.00 15.27
C ARG A 126 22.09 22.00 16.74
N ILE A 127 20.82 21.73 17.00
CA ILE A 127 20.25 21.75 18.36
C ILE A 127 19.80 20.33 18.75
N PRO A 128 20.05 19.88 20.01
CA PRO A 128 19.54 18.61 20.49
C PRO A 128 18.02 18.53 20.36
N ARG A 129 17.50 17.39 19.90
CA ARG A 129 16.06 17.18 19.71
C ARG A 129 15.23 17.52 20.95
N GLN A 130 15.77 17.20 22.13
CA GLN A 130 15.11 17.47 23.41
C GLN A 130 14.96 18.97 23.65
N ARG A 131 16.00 19.78 23.38
CA ARG A 131 15.93 21.25 23.51
C ARG A 131 14.95 21.88 22.54
N VAL A 132 14.88 21.39 21.29
CA VAL A 132 13.87 21.85 20.31
C VAL A 132 12.46 21.50 20.79
N LYS A 133 12.26 20.31 21.36
CA LYS A 133 10.97 19.88 21.92
C LYS A 133 10.55 20.75 23.11
N GLU A 134 11.46 21.08 24.01
CA GLU A 134 11.22 21.95 25.16
C GLU A 134 10.92 23.39 24.73
N SER A 135 11.63 23.90 23.73
CA SER A 135 11.35 25.20 23.12
C SER A 135 9.94 25.27 22.51
N ILE A 136 9.56 24.27 21.70
CA ILE A 136 8.20 24.21 21.14
C ILE A 136 7.14 24.15 22.24
N ARG A 137 7.40 23.45 23.36
CA ARG A 137 6.48 23.43 24.52
C ARG A 137 6.32 24.80 25.17
N ARG A 138 7.40 25.58 25.29
CA ARG A 138 7.35 26.94 25.84
C ARG A 138 6.60 27.92 24.93
N ILE A 139 6.78 27.79 23.61
CA ILE A 139 6.17 28.68 22.61
C ILE A 139 4.72 28.31 22.29
N ASP A 140 4.41 27.03 22.23
CA ASP A 140 3.16 26.49 21.66
C ASP A 140 2.72 25.22 22.41
N ALA A 141 2.45 25.36 23.71
CA ALA A 141 1.94 24.29 24.55
C ALA A 141 0.59 23.75 24.03
N MET A 142 -0.33 24.64 23.65
CA MET A 142 -1.66 24.29 23.13
C MET A 142 -1.60 23.53 21.80
N GLY A 143 -0.82 23.96 20.81
CA GLY A 143 -0.65 23.26 19.54
C GLY A 143 0.14 21.96 19.67
N LEU A 144 0.91 21.77 20.75
CA LEU A 144 1.54 20.49 21.08
C LEU A 144 0.55 19.52 21.76
N VAL A 145 -0.31 20.03 22.64
CA VAL A 145 -1.42 19.28 23.26
C VAL A 145 -2.44 18.84 22.22
N MET A 146 -2.89 19.72 21.31
CA MET A 146 -3.81 19.35 20.22
C MET A 146 -3.22 18.31 19.27
N ARG A 147 -1.91 18.35 19.03
CA ARG A 147 -1.20 17.32 18.24
C ARG A 147 -1.04 16.02 19.01
N TRP A 148 -0.88 16.07 20.33
CA TRP A 148 -0.79 14.88 21.19
C TRP A 148 -2.14 14.21 21.41
N SER A 149 -3.22 14.99 21.52
CA SER A 149 -4.59 14.46 21.53
C SER A 149 -4.99 13.87 20.19
N SER A 150 -4.36 14.28 19.09
CA SER A 150 -4.51 13.65 17.77
C SER A 150 -3.53 12.52 17.50
N ILE A 151 -2.59 12.20 18.40
CA ILE A 151 -1.73 11.01 18.27
C ILE A 151 -2.54 9.80 18.72
N ILE A 152 -3.07 9.09 17.74
CA ILE A 152 -3.73 7.80 17.95
C ILE A 152 -2.67 6.81 18.48
N PRO A 153 -2.88 6.16 19.64
CA PRO A 153 -1.98 5.15 20.16
C PRO A 153 -1.85 4.00 19.15
N ARG A 154 -0.61 3.66 18.77
CA ARG A 154 -0.34 2.58 17.83
C ARG A 154 -0.64 1.21 18.44
N ARG A 155 -1.83 0.64 18.22
CA ARG A 155 -2.12 -0.78 18.51
C ARG A 155 -1.91 -1.64 17.26
N VAL A 156 -1.17 -2.75 17.41
CA VAL A 156 -0.80 -3.65 16.32
C VAL A 156 -2.01 -4.51 15.92
N TYR A 157 -2.40 -4.48 14.64
CA TYR A 157 -3.38 -5.43 14.11
C TYR A 157 -2.93 -6.87 14.39
N HIS A 158 -3.79 -7.67 15.01
CA HIS A 158 -3.49 -9.07 15.32
C HIS A 158 -4.72 -9.97 15.13
N VAL A 159 -4.50 -11.15 14.54
CA VAL A 159 -5.44 -12.27 14.40
C VAL A 159 -4.63 -13.58 14.51
N ALA A 160 -5.30 -14.69 14.85
CA ALA A 160 -4.66 -15.98 15.20
C ALA A 160 -3.85 -16.66 14.08
N GLY A 161 -3.97 -16.22 12.84
CA GLY A 161 -3.27 -16.77 11.68
C GLY A 161 -4.02 -16.52 10.37
N PRO A 162 -3.54 -17.06 9.25
CA PRO A 162 -4.29 -17.04 8.01
C PRO A 162 -5.64 -17.74 8.16
N ASN A 163 -6.62 -17.30 7.39
CA ASN A 163 -7.98 -17.83 7.39
C ASN A 163 -8.75 -17.64 8.72
N ALA A 164 -8.17 -16.93 9.70
CA ALA A 164 -8.82 -16.65 10.98
C ALA A 164 -9.88 -15.54 10.87
N LEU A 165 -9.65 -14.55 10.01
CA LEU A 165 -10.57 -13.44 9.78
C LEU A 165 -10.43 -12.93 8.35
N TRP A 166 -11.51 -13.02 7.57
CA TRP A 166 -11.60 -12.30 6.29
C TRP A 166 -12.34 -10.98 6.49
N HIS A 167 -11.81 -9.92 5.91
CA HIS A 167 -12.42 -8.60 5.84
C HIS A 167 -13.10 -8.48 4.48
N LEU A 168 -14.44 -8.39 4.47
CA LEU A 168 -15.28 -8.36 3.28
C LEU A 168 -16.00 -7.00 3.19
N ASP A 169 -16.06 -6.43 1.99
CA ASP A 169 -16.67 -5.11 1.76
C ASP A 169 -16.98 -4.88 0.27
N GLY A 170 -17.81 -3.87 0.00
CA GLY A 170 -18.15 -3.36 -1.33
C GLY A 170 -17.59 -1.95 -1.58
N ASN A 171 -16.89 -1.77 -2.69
CA ASN A 171 -16.41 -0.47 -3.14
C ASN A 171 -17.40 0.16 -4.14
N HIS A 172 -17.85 1.38 -3.81
CA HIS A 172 -18.84 2.13 -4.59
C HIS A 172 -18.27 3.28 -5.44
N LYS A 173 -16.95 3.37 -5.68
CA LYS A 173 -16.39 4.52 -6.40
C LYS A 173 -16.81 4.60 -7.88
N LEU A 174 -17.28 3.50 -8.48
CA LEU A 174 -17.85 3.47 -9.84
C LEU A 174 -19.39 3.37 -9.87
N ILE A 175 -20.06 3.61 -8.74
CA ILE A 175 -21.52 3.41 -8.59
C ILE A 175 -22.35 4.31 -9.50
N ARG A 176 -21.83 5.47 -9.92
CA ARG A 176 -22.47 6.37 -10.91
C ARG A 176 -22.80 5.62 -12.21
N TRP A 177 -21.94 4.69 -12.62
CA TRP A 177 -22.11 3.85 -13.81
C TRP A 177 -22.63 2.46 -13.46
N LYS A 178 -23.20 2.28 -12.26
CA LYS A 178 -23.73 1.03 -11.68
C LYS A 178 -22.71 -0.11 -11.58
N PHE A 179 -21.42 0.18 -11.53
CA PHE A 179 -20.40 -0.81 -11.21
C PHE A 179 -20.11 -0.80 -9.72
N VAL A 180 -20.21 -1.97 -9.10
CA VAL A 180 -19.83 -2.21 -7.70
C VAL A 180 -18.74 -3.27 -7.66
N ILE A 181 -17.69 -3.06 -6.88
CA ILE A 181 -16.60 -4.03 -6.73
C ILE A 181 -16.66 -4.62 -5.32
N HIS A 182 -16.88 -5.92 -5.19
CA HIS A 182 -16.83 -6.62 -3.91
C HIS A 182 -15.51 -7.36 -3.78
N ALA A 183 -14.94 -7.36 -2.58
CA ALA A 183 -13.73 -8.13 -2.31
C ALA A 183 -13.75 -8.73 -0.91
N ALA A 184 -12.89 -9.72 -0.70
CA ALA A 184 -12.48 -10.15 0.62
C ALA A 184 -10.96 -10.31 0.71
N ILE A 185 -10.40 -9.91 1.84
CA ILE A 185 -8.97 -9.98 2.13
C ILE A 185 -8.73 -10.71 3.46
N ASP A 186 -7.78 -11.63 3.46
CA ASP A 186 -7.33 -12.30 4.66
C ASP A 186 -6.58 -11.34 5.59
N GLY A 187 -7.03 -11.27 6.83
CA GLY A 187 -6.55 -10.28 7.79
C GLY A 187 -5.10 -10.44 8.20
N TYR A 188 -4.60 -11.69 8.22
CA TYR A 188 -3.24 -12.01 8.62
C TYR A 188 -2.25 -11.77 7.48
N SER A 189 -2.49 -12.43 6.35
CA SER A 189 -1.57 -12.49 5.21
C SER A 189 -1.72 -11.32 4.24
N ARG A 190 -2.84 -10.59 4.28
CA ARG A 190 -3.24 -9.56 3.30
C ARG A 190 -3.48 -10.14 1.90
N LEU A 191 -3.74 -11.46 1.83
CA LEU A 191 -4.09 -12.14 0.59
C LEU A 191 -5.52 -11.79 0.20
N ILE A 192 -5.72 -11.40 -1.06
CA ILE A 192 -7.07 -11.20 -1.61
C ILE A 192 -7.64 -12.57 -1.94
N THR A 193 -8.71 -12.96 -1.27
CA THR A 193 -9.37 -14.26 -1.50
C THR A 193 -10.28 -14.20 -2.72
N PHE A 194 -11.05 -13.12 -2.85
CA PHE A 194 -11.74 -12.76 -4.09
C PHE A 194 -11.80 -11.23 -4.25
N ILE A 195 -11.93 -10.77 -5.49
CA ILE A 195 -12.27 -9.40 -5.84
C ILE A 195 -12.96 -9.41 -7.19
N GLN A 196 -14.20 -8.94 -7.27
CA GLN A 196 -14.99 -8.96 -8.51
C GLN A 196 -15.92 -7.76 -8.63
N CYS A 197 -16.15 -7.35 -9.88
CA CYS A 197 -17.07 -6.29 -10.24
C CYS A 197 -18.41 -6.86 -10.75
N SER A 198 -19.51 -6.26 -10.30
CA SER A 198 -20.89 -6.56 -10.68
C SER A 198 -21.68 -5.30 -11.04
N GLY A 199 -22.74 -5.49 -11.82
CA GLY A 199 -23.72 -4.44 -12.14
C GLY A 199 -24.83 -4.25 -11.08
N ASN A 200 -24.67 -4.87 -9.91
CA ASN A 200 -25.63 -4.85 -8.80
C ASN A 200 -24.91 -5.18 -7.47
N ASN A 201 -25.59 -4.99 -6.34
CA ASN A 201 -25.11 -5.41 -5.01
C ASN A 201 -26.04 -6.43 -4.34
N LYS A 202 -26.62 -7.36 -5.11
CA LYS A 202 -27.49 -8.40 -4.56
C LYS A 202 -26.68 -9.34 -3.65
N ALA A 203 -27.31 -9.78 -2.55
CA ALA A 203 -26.68 -10.71 -1.62
C ALA A 203 -26.28 -12.04 -2.28
N SER A 204 -27.05 -12.51 -3.28
CA SER A 204 -26.72 -13.72 -4.05
C SER A 204 -25.44 -13.56 -4.85
N THR A 205 -25.19 -12.38 -5.42
CA THR A 205 -23.97 -12.08 -6.17
C THR A 205 -22.76 -12.03 -5.25
N VAL A 206 -22.84 -11.33 -4.12
CA VAL A 206 -21.75 -11.28 -3.13
C VAL A 206 -21.45 -12.68 -2.59
N PHE A 207 -22.49 -13.46 -2.29
CA PHE A 207 -22.33 -14.82 -1.81
C PHE A 207 -21.68 -15.75 -2.84
N GLN A 208 -21.98 -15.59 -4.13
CA GLN A 208 -21.32 -16.36 -5.18
C GLN A 208 -19.81 -16.07 -5.21
N TYR A 209 -19.40 -14.80 -5.11
CA TYR A 209 -17.97 -14.45 -5.03
C TYR A 209 -17.31 -14.98 -3.76
N PHE A 210 -18.03 -14.96 -2.64
CA PHE A 210 -17.56 -15.57 -1.41
C PHE A 210 -17.35 -17.09 -1.56
N LYS A 211 -18.27 -17.80 -2.25
CA LYS A 211 -18.11 -19.23 -2.55
C LYS A 211 -16.85 -19.52 -3.38
N GLU A 212 -16.61 -18.73 -4.42
CA GLU A 212 -15.38 -18.87 -5.21
C GLU A 212 -14.11 -18.64 -4.35
N GLY A 213 -14.19 -17.74 -3.37
CA GLY A 213 -13.12 -17.53 -2.39
C GLY A 213 -12.87 -18.77 -1.52
N ILE A 214 -13.92 -19.33 -0.91
CA ILE A 214 -13.80 -20.50 -0.02
C ILE A 214 -13.37 -21.76 -0.78
N ASP A 215 -13.74 -21.91 -2.06
CA ASP A 215 -13.30 -23.04 -2.88
C ASP A 215 -11.78 -23.06 -3.08
N ASN A 216 -11.15 -21.87 -3.11
CA ASN A 216 -9.71 -21.72 -3.31
C ASN A 216 -8.90 -21.71 -2.00
N PHE A 217 -9.46 -21.16 -0.92
CA PHE A 217 -8.70 -20.89 0.31
C PHE A 217 -9.26 -21.58 1.56
N GLY A 218 -10.39 -22.27 1.44
CA GLY A 218 -11.14 -22.85 2.55
C GLY A 218 -12.09 -21.84 3.21
N VAL A 219 -13.03 -22.35 3.99
CA VAL A 219 -13.97 -21.50 4.75
C VAL A 219 -13.20 -20.82 5.89
N PRO A 220 -13.27 -19.49 6.07
CA PRO A 220 -12.62 -18.81 7.18
C PRO A 220 -13.20 -19.23 8.54
N SER A 221 -12.47 -18.95 9.61
CA SER A 221 -13.02 -19.04 10.97
C SER A 221 -14.08 -17.96 11.19
N ARG A 222 -13.81 -16.72 10.74
CA ARG A 222 -14.74 -15.60 10.86
C ARG A 222 -14.68 -14.68 9.65
N VAL A 223 -15.79 -14.02 9.37
CA VAL A 223 -15.89 -12.93 8.39
C VAL A 223 -16.26 -11.66 9.13
N ARG A 224 -15.58 -10.56 8.84
CA ARG A 224 -16.00 -9.21 9.21
C ARG A 224 -16.49 -8.49 7.97
N ALA A 225 -17.65 -7.88 8.09
CA ALA A 225 -18.18 -6.95 7.11
C ALA A 225 -18.97 -5.84 7.82
N ASP A 226 -19.35 -4.83 7.05
CA ASP A 226 -20.29 -3.81 7.48
C ASP A 226 -21.71 -4.36 7.66
N ARG A 227 -22.63 -3.51 8.12
CA ARG A 227 -24.04 -3.86 8.25
C ARG A 227 -24.78 -3.63 6.93
N GLY A 228 -24.36 -4.36 5.90
CA GLY A 228 -24.97 -4.35 4.57
C GLY A 228 -25.98 -5.49 4.35
N GLY A 229 -27.05 -5.19 3.59
CA GLY A 229 -28.02 -6.21 3.16
C GLY A 229 -27.43 -7.22 2.18
N GLU A 230 -26.41 -6.80 1.43
CA GLU A 230 -25.62 -7.60 0.50
C GLU A 230 -24.83 -8.72 1.18
N ASN A 231 -24.53 -8.58 2.48
CA ASN A 231 -23.73 -9.55 3.24
C ASN A 231 -24.56 -10.60 3.98
N VAL A 232 -25.90 -10.53 3.88
CA VAL A 232 -26.84 -11.38 4.62
C VAL A 232 -26.65 -12.87 4.32
N LEU A 233 -26.45 -13.24 3.04
CA LEU A 233 -26.25 -14.65 2.68
C LEU A 233 -24.89 -15.20 3.13
N VAL A 234 -23.85 -14.37 3.15
CA VAL A 234 -22.54 -14.75 3.72
C VAL A 234 -22.68 -14.99 5.23
N LYS A 235 -23.39 -14.10 5.93
CA LYS A 235 -23.69 -14.25 7.35
C LYS A 235 -24.44 -15.56 7.64
N GLN A 236 -25.51 -15.83 6.89
CA GLN A 236 -26.30 -17.05 7.02
C GLN A 236 -25.43 -18.29 6.84
N PHE A 237 -24.67 -18.37 5.75
CA PHE A 237 -23.78 -19.50 5.48
C PHE A 237 -22.73 -19.71 6.59
N MET A 238 -22.10 -18.62 7.06
CA MET A 238 -21.08 -18.72 8.12
C MET A 238 -21.65 -19.21 9.44
N ASN A 239 -22.88 -18.82 9.79
CA ASN A 239 -23.57 -19.33 10.98
C ASN A 239 -23.97 -20.80 10.82
N GLU A 240 -24.52 -21.18 9.67
CA GLU A 240 -24.90 -22.58 9.38
C GLU A 240 -23.67 -23.51 9.38
N TYR A 241 -22.57 -23.09 8.75
CA TYR A 241 -21.36 -23.90 8.60
C TYR A 241 -20.54 -24.02 9.89
N ARG A 242 -20.51 -22.98 10.72
CA ARG A 242 -19.68 -22.93 11.95
C ARG A 242 -20.46 -23.07 13.26
N GLY A 243 -21.79 -23.10 13.20
CA GLY A 243 -22.67 -23.12 14.36
C GLY A 243 -23.27 -21.75 14.67
N GLU A 244 -24.57 -21.76 14.94
CA GLU A 244 -25.36 -20.58 15.30
C GLU A 244 -24.83 -19.95 16.61
N GLY A 245 -24.77 -18.63 16.69
CA GLY A 245 -24.37 -17.93 17.92
C GLY A 245 -22.87 -17.93 18.24
N ARG A 246 -22.02 -18.62 17.46
CA ARG A 246 -20.54 -18.64 17.64
C ARG A 246 -19.86 -17.27 17.46
N GLY A 247 -20.53 -16.35 16.75
CA GLY A 247 -19.90 -15.09 16.30
C GLY A 247 -19.00 -15.28 15.09
N SER A 248 -19.41 -16.15 14.16
CA SER A 248 -18.70 -16.44 12.90
C SER A 248 -18.79 -15.31 11.88
N PHE A 249 -19.78 -14.42 12.04
CA PHE A 249 -19.91 -13.18 11.29
C PHE A 249 -19.87 -11.98 12.25
N ILE A 250 -18.89 -11.10 12.06
CA ILE A 250 -18.69 -9.90 12.86
C ILE A 250 -19.23 -8.71 12.07
N ALA A 251 -20.45 -8.28 12.41
CA ALA A 251 -21.06 -7.08 11.84
C ALA A 251 -20.57 -5.84 12.60
N GLY A 252 -19.65 -5.09 12.02
CA GLY A 252 -19.03 -3.90 12.62
C GLY A 252 -19.30 -2.62 11.82
N ARG A 253 -18.88 -1.47 12.36
CA ARG A 253 -18.77 -0.22 11.58
C ARG A 253 -17.63 -0.36 10.57
N SER A 254 -17.71 0.31 9.41
CA SER A 254 -16.66 0.35 8.36
C SER A 254 -15.27 0.66 8.92
N VAL A 255 -15.20 1.53 9.95
CA VAL A 255 -13.95 1.87 10.67
C VAL A 255 -13.22 0.67 11.27
N HIS A 256 -13.84 -0.50 11.41
CA HIS A 256 -13.22 -1.73 11.93
C HIS A 256 -12.77 -2.71 10.84
N ASN A 257 -13.09 -2.43 9.57
CA ASN A 257 -12.78 -3.24 8.40
C ASN A 257 -11.46 -2.78 7.74
N GLN A 258 -10.44 -2.39 8.51
CA GLN A 258 -9.36 -1.57 7.94
C GLN A 258 -8.46 -2.29 6.93
N ARG A 259 -8.42 -3.62 6.93
CA ARG A 259 -7.63 -4.37 5.94
C ARG A 259 -8.17 -4.18 4.54
N ILE A 260 -9.49 -4.22 4.37
CA ILE A 260 -10.12 -4.00 3.08
C ILE A 260 -10.15 -2.50 2.72
N GLU A 261 -10.31 -1.61 3.71
CA GLU A 261 -10.15 -0.16 3.48
C GLU A 261 -8.76 0.20 2.93
N ARG A 262 -7.70 -0.40 3.48
CA ARG A 262 -6.34 -0.19 2.95
C ARG A 262 -6.19 -0.75 1.54
N LEU A 263 -6.83 -1.89 1.24
CA LEU A 263 -6.87 -2.47 -0.11
C LEU A 263 -7.56 -1.52 -1.10
N TRP A 264 -8.65 -0.87 -0.69
CA TRP A 264 -9.36 0.11 -1.51
C TRP A 264 -8.52 1.30 -1.93
N VAL A 265 -7.62 1.77 -1.07
CA VAL A 265 -6.69 2.86 -1.43
C VAL A 265 -5.79 2.47 -2.61
N ASP A 266 -5.29 1.23 -2.62
CA ASP A 266 -4.41 0.75 -3.70
C ASP A 266 -5.24 0.39 -4.95
N LEU A 267 -6.42 -0.22 -4.80
CA LEU A 267 -7.36 -0.47 -5.91
C LEU A 267 -7.77 0.83 -6.61
N LEU A 268 -8.05 1.88 -5.84
CA LEU A 268 -8.42 3.18 -6.39
C LEU A 268 -7.31 3.71 -7.31
N LYS A 269 -6.07 3.62 -6.84
CA LYS A 269 -4.89 4.09 -7.56
C LYS A 269 -4.62 3.27 -8.82
N ASP A 270 -4.66 1.95 -8.70
CA ASP A 270 -4.13 1.05 -9.73
C ASP A 270 -5.18 0.63 -10.77
N VAL A 271 -6.47 0.63 -10.41
CA VAL A 271 -7.55 0.14 -11.30
C VAL A 271 -8.60 1.20 -11.56
N ILE A 272 -9.26 1.74 -10.52
CA ILE A 272 -10.45 2.60 -10.68
C ILE A 272 -10.12 3.92 -11.40
N LYS A 273 -8.94 4.49 -11.14
CA LYS A 273 -8.47 5.72 -11.81
C LYS A 273 -8.27 5.56 -13.31
N THR A 274 -8.18 4.34 -13.83
CA THR A 274 -8.12 4.07 -15.28
C THR A 274 -9.50 4.20 -15.91
N TYR A 275 -10.55 3.69 -15.26
CA TYR A 275 -11.90 3.63 -15.83
C TYR A 275 -12.71 4.91 -15.66
N THR A 276 -12.53 5.62 -14.55
CA THR A 276 -13.23 6.90 -14.27
C THR A 276 -13.12 7.93 -15.41
N PRO A 277 -11.93 8.27 -15.93
CA PRO A 277 -11.81 9.24 -17.02
C PRO A 277 -12.39 8.74 -18.33
N ILE A 278 -12.33 7.43 -18.60
CA ILE A 278 -12.93 6.83 -19.80
C ILE A 278 -14.44 7.03 -19.79
N PHE A 279 -15.10 6.75 -18.66
CA PHE A 279 -16.56 6.88 -18.57
C PHE A 279 -17.01 8.35 -18.64
N ILE A 280 -16.28 9.26 -17.99
CA ILE A 280 -16.53 10.71 -18.14
C ILE A 280 -16.39 11.14 -19.60
N TYR A 281 -15.36 10.65 -20.31
CA TYR A 281 -15.16 10.94 -21.72
C TYR A 281 -16.29 10.39 -22.60
N LEU A 282 -16.83 9.20 -22.30
CA LEU A 282 -18.00 8.66 -23.00
C LEU A 282 -19.26 9.52 -22.77
N GLU A 283 -19.48 10.04 -21.56
CA GLU A 283 -20.58 10.98 -21.28
C GLU A 283 -20.40 12.28 -22.08
N ASP A 284 -19.21 12.90 -22.05
CA ASP A 284 -18.95 14.23 -22.64
C ASP A 284 -18.83 14.21 -24.17
N LYS A 285 -18.13 13.23 -24.75
CA LYS A 285 -17.81 13.21 -26.20
C LYS A 285 -18.64 12.24 -27.02
N HIS A 286 -19.28 11.27 -26.39
CA HIS A 286 -20.03 10.22 -27.08
C HIS A 286 -21.50 10.13 -26.67
N GLY A 287 -21.99 11.07 -25.85
CA GLY A 287 -23.40 11.20 -25.49
C GLY A 287 -23.93 10.02 -24.68
N MET A 288 -23.07 9.30 -23.97
CA MET A 288 -23.50 8.23 -23.07
C MET A 288 -24.37 8.80 -21.95
N ASP A 289 -25.65 8.46 -21.95
CA ASP A 289 -26.58 8.81 -20.87
C ASP A 289 -26.71 7.67 -19.85
N ILE A 290 -26.28 7.92 -18.61
CA ILE A 290 -26.34 6.97 -17.50
C ILE A 290 -27.77 6.62 -17.06
N ASN A 291 -28.76 7.47 -17.38
CA ASN A 291 -30.16 7.23 -17.07
C ASN A 291 -30.87 6.38 -18.13
N ASN A 292 -30.23 6.20 -19.29
CA ASN A 292 -30.78 5.45 -20.39
C ASN A 292 -30.28 4.00 -20.37
N SER A 293 -31.23 3.06 -20.26
CA SER A 293 -30.94 1.62 -20.17
C SER A 293 -30.17 1.07 -21.37
N PHE A 294 -30.36 1.63 -22.57
CA PHE A 294 -29.65 1.22 -23.78
C PHE A 294 -28.14 1.50 -23.67
N TYR A 295 -27.76 2.74 -23.30
CA TYR A 295 -26.35 3.11 -23.20
C TYR A 295 -25.68 2.41 -22.02
N LEU A 296 -26.39 2.27 -20.91
CA LEU A 296 -25.88 1.59 -19.73
C LEU A 296 -25.71 0.08 -19.96
N PHE A 297 -26.64 -0.56 -20.68
CA PHE A 297 -26.50 -1.94 -21.14
C PHE A 297 -25.23 -2.11 -22.00
N CYS A 298 -25.04 -1.24 -23.00
CA CYS A 298 -23.85 -1.29 -23.86
C CYS A 298 -22.55 -1.09 -23.06
N LEU A 299 -22.58 -0.19 -22.07
CA LEU A 299 -21.43 0.07 -21.20
C LEU A 299 -21.08 -1.18 -20.38
N HIS A 300 -22.08 -1.80 -19.76
CA HIS A 300 -21.90 -3.01 -18.96
C HIS A 300 -21.45 -4.20 -19.80
N TYR A 301 -22.00 -4.37 -21.00
CA TYR A 301 -21.60 -5.42 -21.92
C TYR A 301 -20.09 -5.39 -22.21
N VAL A 302 -19.52 -4.19 -22.42
CA VAL A 302 -18.11 -4.01 -22.76
C VAL A 302 -17.20 -3.93 -21.54
N PHE A 303 -17.53 -3.08 -20.56
CA PHE A 303 -16.60 -2.75 -19.49
C PHE A 303 -16.69 -3.66 -18.27
N LEU A 304 -17.83 -4.33 -18.01
CA LEU A 304 -17.90 -5.31 -16.92
C LEU A 304 -16.86 -6.44 -17.09
N PRO A 305 -16.75 -7.12 -18.25
CA PRO A 305 -15.74 -8.16 -18.43
C PRO A 305 -14.31 -7.59 -18.44
N ARG A 306 -14.09 -6.37 -18.97
CA ARG A 306 -12.76 -5.72 -18.96
C ARG A 306 -12.29 -5.39 -17.55
N ILE A 307 -13.15 -4.78 -16.73
CA ILE A 307 -12.86 -4.49 -15.33
C ILE A 307 -12.52 -5.79 -14.61
N ASN A 308 -13.33 -6.84 -14.77
CA ASN A 308 -13.06 -8.13 -14.13
C ASN A 308 -11.75 -8.79 -14.62
N GLN A 309 -11.37 -8.63 -15.89
CA GLN A 309 -10.07 -9.08 -16.38
C GLN A 309 -8.92 -8.32 -15.70
N THR A 310 -9.02 -6.99 -15.58
CA THR A 310 -8.03 -6.17 -14.87
C THR A 310 -7.96 -6.54 -13.39
N LEU A 311 -9.11 -6.75 -12.73
CA LEU A 311 -9.17 -7.13 -11.31
C LEU A 311 -8.53 -8.50 -11.08
N SER A 312 -8.77 -9.47 -11.96
CA SER A 312 -8.15 -10.80 -11.88
C SER A 312 -6.62 -10.74 -12.00
N GLN A 313 -6.12 -9.95 -12.95
CA GLN A 313 -4.69 -9.71 -13.11
C GLN A 313 -4.11 -9.00 -11.88
N TRP A 314 -4.78 -7.94 -11.41
CA TRP A 314 -4.34 -7.18 -10.25
C TRP A 314 -4.32 -8.02 -8.97
N LYS A 315 -5.33 -8.87 -8.74
CA LYS A 315 -5.36 -9.87 -7.65
C LYS A 315 -4.14 -10.78 -7.70
N THR A 316 -3.80 -11.28 -8.89
CA THR A 316 -2.66 -12.18 -9.10
C THR A 316 -1.34 -11.47 -8.79
N SER A 317 -1.16 -10.25 -9.29
CA SER A 317 0.01 -9.41 -8.99
C SER A 317 0.07 -9.06 -7.50
N TRP A 318 -1.05 -8.70 -6.89
CA TRP A 318 -1.14 -8.39 -5.47
C TRP A 318 -0.76 -9.60 -4.62
N ASN A 319 -1.32 -10.77 -4.86
CA ASN A 319 -1.02 -11.94 -4.03
C ASN A 319 0.46 -12.39 -4.11
N ASN A 320 1.18 -11.96 -5.16
CA ASN A 320 2.59 -12.26 -5.40
C ASN A 320 3.56 -11.07 -5.20
N HIS A 321 3.09 -9.87 -4.83
CA HIS A 321 3.98 -8.73 -4.60
C HIS A 321 4.67 -8.83 -3.23
N ARG A 322 5.92 -8.37 -3.14
CA ARG A 322 6.67 -8.38 -1.87
C ARG A 322 6.28 -7.19 -1.01
N ILE A 323 5.97 -7.44 0.27
CA ILE A 323 5.64 -6.39 1.23
C ILE A 323 6.86 -6.07 2.11
N ARG A 324 7.41 -4.86 1.96
CA ARG A 324 8.59 -4.39 2.71
C ARG A 324 8.42 -4.50 4.23
N THR A 325 7.23 -4.20 4.74
CA THR A 325 6.95 -4.24 6.20
C THR A 325 6.75 -5.66 6.73
N ALA A 326 6.66 -6.65 5.83
CA ALA A 326 6.46 -8.06 6.17
C ALA A 326 7.68 -8.88 5.70
N SER A 327 8.88 -8.37 5.97
CA SER A 327 10.15 -9.04 5.63
C SER A 327 10.29 -9.41 4.15
N ASN A 328 9.69 -8.62 3.25
CA ASN A 328 9.63 -8.86 1.81
C ASN A 328 8.95 -10.18 1.39
N GLN A 329 8.11 -10.76 2.25
CA GLN A 329 7.26 -11.89 1.89
C GLN A 329 6.07 -11.40 1.06
N THR A 330 5.56 -12.28 0.19
CA THR A 330 4.30 -12.02 -0.54
C THR A 330 3.10 -12.40 0.31
N PRO A 331 1.90 -11.83 0.07
CA PRO A 331 0.68 -12.27 0.74
C PRO A 331 0.46 -13.78 0.65
N LEU A 332 0.70 -14.38 -0.52
CA LEU A 332 0.58 -15.83 -0.70
C LEU A 332 1.60 -16.60 0.12
N GLN A 333 2.86 -16.14 0.19
CA GLN A 333 3.87 -16.76 1.05
C GLN A 333 3.50 -16.65 2.53
N MET A 334 2.98 -15.51 2.97
CA MET A 334 2.51 -15.31 4.36
C MET A 334 1.34 -16.24 4.68
N TYR A 335 0.42 -16.41 3.72
CA TYR A 335 -0.72 -17.32 3.85
C TYR A 335 -0.25 -18.76 4.00
N ILE A 336 0.52 -19.28 3.05
CA ILE A 336 1.01 -20.67 3.06
C ILE A 336 1.86 -20.95 4.29
N LYS A 337 2.83 -20.07 4.58
CA LYS A 337 3.70 -20.21 5.75
C LYS A 337 2.89 -20.22 7.05
N GLY A 338 1.95 -19.28 7.20
CA GLY A 338 1.11 -19.22 8.39
C GLY A 338 0.20 -20.43 8.54
N MET A 339 -0.30 -21.01 7.44
CA MET A 339 -1.11 -22.24 7.48
C MET A 339 -0.28 -23.46 7.93
N ILE A 340 1.01 -23.51 7.54
CA ILE A 340 1.94 -24.56 8.00
C ILE A 340 2.27 -24.39 9.49
N GLU A 341 2.56 -23.16 9.93
CA GLU A 341 2.98 -22.87 11.31
C GLU A 341 1.82 -22.92 12.31
N SER A 342 0.63 -22.49 11.90
CA SER A 342 -0.54 -22.32 12.78
C SER A 342 -1.63 -23.37 12.56
N GLY A 343 -1.44 -24.28 11.60
CA GLY A 343 -2.44 -25.27 11.20
C GLY A 343 -3.61 -24.68 10.39
N PHE A 344 -4.52 -25.55 9.97
CA PHE A 344 -5.71 -25.15 9.22
C PHE A 344 -6.71 -24.44 10.14
N ARG A 345 -6.72 -23.11 10.12
CA ARG A 345 -7.67 -22.32 10.92
C ARG A 345 -9.07 -22.41 10.35
N GLY A 346 -10.06 -22.50 11.24
CA GLY A 346 -11.47 -22.66 10.90
C GLY A 346 -12.25 -23.50 11.90
N MET A 347 -11.61 -24.50 12.52
CA MET A 347 -12.26 -25.45 13.43
C MET A 347 -12.12 -25.10 14.92
N GLU A 348 -11.56 -23.95 15.25
CA GLU A 348 -11.24 -23.57 16.63
C GLU A 348 -12.25 -22.56 17.19
N ASP A 349 -12.73 -22.83 18.40
CA ASP A 349 -13.61 -21.95 19.18
C ASP A 349 -12.78 -21.12 20.17
N GLU A 350 -12.11 -20.09 19.66
CA GLU A 350 -11.57 -19.04 20.53
C GLU A 350 -12.69 -18.03 20.86
N SER A 351 -12.93 -17.80 22.17
CA SER A 351 -13.77 -16.69 22.64
C SER A 351 -13.05 -15.37 22.37
N ILE A 352 -13.53 -14.62 21.39
CA ILE A 352 -12.94 -13.33 21.00
C ILE A 352 -13.89 -12.18 21.32
N ASN A 353 -13.35 -11.02 21.66
CA ASN A 353 -14.12 -9.78 21.72
C ASN A 353 -14.26 -9.20 20.29
N PRO A 354 -15.48 -9.19 19.69
CA PRO A 354 -15.67 -8.73 18.31
C PRO A 354 -15.30 -7.27 18.07
N ASN A 355 -15.31 -6.46 19.14
CA ASN A 355 -14.96 -5.04 19.14
C ASN A 355 -13.45 -4.76 19.25
N GLU A 356 -12.63 -5.79 19.39
CA GLU A 356 -11.16 -5.67 19.51
C GLU A 356 -10.40 -6.60 18.56
N TYR A 357 -11.01 -7.72 18.15
CA TYR A 357 -10.35 -8.74 17.33
C TYR A 357 -10.08 -8.26 15.91
N GLY A 358 -8.84 -8.34 15.42
CA GLY A 358 -8.50 -7.97 14.04
C GLY A 358 -8.86 -6.53 13.68
N ILE A 359 -8.75 -5.58 14.61
CA ILE A 359 -8.90 -4.14 14.35
C ILE A 359 -7.51 -3.49 14.42
N ASP A 360 -7.09 -2.92 13.30
CA ASP A 360 -5.98 -1.99 13.18
C ASP A 360 -6.44 -0.57 13.54
N TRP A 361 -6.42 -0.18 14.81
CA TRP A 361 -6.79 1.18 15.24
C TRP A 361 -5.97 2.32 14.57
N GLN A 362 -4.99 2.00 13.72
CA GLN A 362 -4.19 2.92 12.90
C GLN A 362 -4.48 2.85 11.40
N GLY A 363 -5.40 2.00 10.96
CA GLY A 363 -5.81 1.89 9.55
C GLY A 363 -6.51 3.17 9.07
N PRO A 364 -6.58 3.39 7.74
CA PRO A 364 -7.32 4.54 7.21
C PRO A 364 -8.75 4.53 7.75
N THR A 365 -9.17 5.64 8.34
CA THR A 365 -10.56 5.84 8.72
C THR A 365 -11.36 6.13 7.45
N PRO A 366 -12.51 5.47 7.21
CA PRO A 366 -13.42 5.85 6.15
C PRO A 366 -13.69 7.36 6.22
N ASN A 367 -13.84 8.01 5.05
CA ASN A 367 -14.14 9.43 5.01
C ASN A 367 -15.49 9.66 5.72
N GLU A 368 -15.62 10.73 6.52
CA GLU A 368 -16.86 11.08 7.22
C GLU A 368 -18.07 11.32 6.27
N ASN A 369 -17.81 11.41 4.96
CA ASN A 369 -18.81 11.52 3.90
C ASN A 369 -19.31 10.17 3.36
N ASP A 370 -18.73 9.03 3.77
CA ASP A 370 -19.33 7.71 3.51
C ASP A 370 -20.47 7.52 4.52
N SER A 371 -21.62 8.11 4.21
CA SER A 371 -22.84 7.91 4.99
C SER A 371 -23.17 6.41 5.04
N ASP A 372 -23.48 5.90 6.23
CA ASP A 372 -24.05 4.56 6.54
C ASP A 372 -25.38 4.25 5.79
N SER A 373 -25.74 5.06 4.79
CA SER A 373 -26.88 4.86 3.92
C SER A 373 -26.64 3.64 3.03
N THR A 374 -27.38 2.57 3.27
CA THR A 374 -27.43 1.39 2.41
C THR A 374 -27.85 1.80 0.99
N VAL A 375 -26.89 1.84 0.06
CA VAL A 375 -27.19 2.17 -1.35
C VAL A 375 -27.59 0.89 -2.07
N ILE A 376 -28.82 0.84 -2.60
CA ILE A 376 -29.28 -0.30 -3.40
C ILE A 376 -28.91 -0.03 -4.86
N VAL A 377 -28.12 -0.93 -5.45
CA VAL A 377 -27.75 -0.90 -6.86
C VAL A 377 -28.53 -1.98 -7.59
N ASN A 378 -29.57 -1.55 -8.30
CA ASN A 378 -30.38 -2.42 -9.14
C ASN A 378 -29.59 -2.84 -10.39
N GLU A 379 -29.85 -4.08 -10.82
CA GLU A 379 -29.27 -4.65 -12.03
C GLU A 379 -29.61 -3.82 -13.27
N VAL A 380 -28.65 -3.72 -14.19
CA VAL A 380 -28.84 -3.04 -15.46
C VAL A 380 -29.87 -3.80 -16.29
N TYR A 381 -30.89 -3.07 -16.76
CA TYR A 381 -31.92 -3.65 -17.61
C TYR A 381 -31.32 -4.17 -18.92
N ASN A 382 -31.57 -5.45 -19.21
CA ASN A 382 -31.18 -6.05 -20.48
C ASN A 382 -32.18 -5.63 -21.56
N VAL A 383 -31.72 -4.85 -22.54
CA VAL A 383 -32.55 -4.35 -23.66
C VAL A 383 -32.76 -5.39 -24.76
N LEU A 384 -32.07 -6.53 -24.71
CA LEU A 384 -32.09 -7.55 -25.77
C LEU A 384 -32.73 -8.86 -25.27
N THR A 385 -33.48 -9.51 -26.16
CA THR A 385 -33.91 -10.91 -25.98
C THR A 385 -32.72 -11.87 -26.06
N GLN A 386 -32.89 -13.13 -25.65
CA GLN A 386 -31.81 -14.12 -25.67
C GLN A 386 -31.24 -14.36 -27.09
N ASN A 387 -32.09 -14.37 -28.12
CA ASN A 387 -31.65 -14.52 -29.50
C ASN A 387 -30.84 -13.31 -29.98
N GLN A 388 -31.30 -12.10 -29.66
CA GLN A 388 -30.59 -10.86 -29.96
C GLN A 388 -29.25 -10.75 -29.21
N MET A 389 -29.19 -11.24 -27.97
CA MET A 389 -27.94 -11.34 -27.21
C MET A 389 -26.92 -12.25 -27.89
N ASN A 390 -27.37 -13.37 -28.47
CA ASN A 390 -26.50 -14.26 -29.21
C ASN A 390 -25.98 -13.59 -30.50
N MET A 391 -26.81 -12.81 -31.20
CA MET A 391 -26.39 -12.00 -32.35
C MET A 391 -25.32 -10.98 -31.95
N LEU A 392 -25.52 -10.25 -30.85
CA LEU A 392 -24.54 -9.28 -30.35
C LEU A 392 -23.19 -9.97 -30.04
N ARG A 393 -23.21 -11.10 -29.33
CA ARG A 393 -22.00 -11.87 -28.99
C ARG A 393 -21.26 -12.41 -30.21
N ALA A 394 -21.96 -12.68 -31.30
CA ALA A 394 -21.33 -13.10 -32.56
C ALA A 394 -20.63 -11.94 -33.28
N MET A 395 -21.09 -10.70 -33.08
CA MET A 395 -20.60 -9.52 -33.81
C MET A 395 -19.59 -8.68 -33.02
N VAL A 396 -19.68 -8.70 -31.69
CA VAL A 396 -18.84 -7.87 -30.81
C VAL A 396 -18.26 -8.74 -29.72
N ASN A 397 -16.93 -8.87 -29.68
CA ASN A 397 -16.25 -9.43 -28.53
C ASN A 397 -15.95 -8.29 -27.54
N PRO A 398 -16.51 -8.29 -26.32
CA PRO A 398 -16.28 -7.21 -25.36
C PRO A 398 -14.81 -7.12 -24.93
N LEU A 399 -14.03 -8.19 -25.05
CA LEU A 399 -12.59 -8.25 -24.74
C LEU A 399 -11.70 -8.09 -25.99
N GLU A 400 -12.26 -7.67 -27.14
CA GLU A 400 -11.50 -7.36 -28.36
C GLU A 400 -10.40 -6.32 -28.04
N LEU A 401 -9.18 -6.53 -28.56
CA LEU A 401 -8.10 -5.57 -28.40
C LEU A 401 -8.50 -4.23 -29.03
N ASP A 402 -8.37 -3.17 -28.25
CA ASP A 402 -8.66 -1.80 -28.67
C ASP A 402 -7.41 -0.98 -28.41
N GLU A 403 -6.43 -1.15 -29.29
CA GLU A 403 -5.14 -0.45 -29.20
C GLU A 403 -5.39 1.05 -29.16
N GLU A 404 -4.87 1.70 -28.11
CA GLU A 404 -5.02 3.15 -27.83
C GLU A 404 -6.47 3.63 -27.53
N GLY A 405 -7.49 2.82 -27.79
CA GLY A 405 -8.90 3.18 -27.58
C GLY A 405 -9.45 2.85 -26.18
N TYR A 406 -8.74 2.07 -25.37
CA TYR A 406 -9.14 1.71 -23.99
C TYR A 406 -10.56 1.10 -23.86
N GLY A 407 -11.09 0.49 -24.92
CA GLY A 407 -12.44 -0.08 -24.98
C GLY A 407 -13.52 0.87 -25.50
N ILE A 408 -13.18 2.13 -25.79
CA ILE A 408 -14.11 3.14 -26.34
C ILE A 408 -14.59 2.74 -27.73
N ASN A 409 -13.70 2.22 -28.59
CA ASN A 409 -14.11 1.85 -29.95
C ASN A 409 -15.03 0.63 -29.93
N VAL A 410 -14.76 -0.32 -29.03
CA VAL A 410 -15.62 -1.48 -28.81
C VAL A 410 -16.99 -1.05 -28.28
N TYR A 411 -17.04 -0.11 -27.33
CA TYR A 411 -18.30 0.47 -26.86
C TYR A 411 -19.12 1.14 -27.97
N ARG A 412 -18.47 1.93 -28.83
CA ARG A 412 -19.13 2.56 -29.99
C ARG A 412 -19.66 1.52 -30.99
N LYS A 413 -18.86 0.48 -31.26
CA LYS A 413 -19.27 -0.67 -32.09
C LYS A 413 -20.49 -1.37 -31.47
N THR A 414 -20.49 -1.61 -30.16
CA THR A 414 -21.63 -2.18 -29.43
C THR A 414 -22.88 -1.33 -29.60
N ILE A 415 -22.82 -0.01 -29.40
CA ILE A 415 -23.97 0.88 -29.62
C ILE A 415 -24.56 0.68 -31.02
N ASN A 416 -23.72 0.71 -32.05
CA ASN A 416 -24.17 0.60 -33.44
C ASN A 416 -24.84 -0.77 -33.70
N VAL A 417 -24.23 -1.85 -33.23
CA VAL A 417 -24.76 -3.21 -33.41
C VAL A 417 -26.07 -3.40 -32.65
N VAL A 418 -26.15 -2.98 -31.39
CA VAL A 418 -27.38 -3.08 -30.59
C VAL A 418 -28.50 -2.25 -31.22
N ALA A 419 -28.20 -1.04 -31.71
CA ALA A 419 -29.18 -0.21 -32.41
C ALA A 419 -29.69 -0.88 -33.71
N GLN A 420 -28.82 -1.54 -34.47
CA GLN A 420 -29.23 -2.30 -35.67
C GLN A 420 -30.13 -3.49 -35.30
N ILE A 421 -29.76 -4.25 -34.27
CA ILE A 421 -30.54 -5.40 -33.78
C ILE A 421 -31.95 -4.98 -33.32
N LEU A 422 -32.07 -3.82 -32.68
CA LEU A 422 -33.35 -3.29 -32.22
C LEU A 422 -34.20 -2.69 -33.34
N ARG A 423 -33.59 -2.19 -34.43
CA ARG A 423 -34.31 -1.64 -35.60
C ARG A 423 -34.85 -2.72 -36.54
N ASN A 424 -34.21 -3.88 -36.60
CA ASN A 424 -34.61 -4.99 -37.45
C ASN A 424 -35.68 -5.90 -36.79
N GLN A 425 -36.53 -5.31 -35.94
CA GLN A 425 -37.66 -5.97 -35.27
C GLN A 425 -38.91 -6.02 -36.14
#